data_AF-A0A353SAN1-F1
#
_entry.id   AF-A0A353SAN1-F1
#
_cell.length_a   1.000
_cell.length_b   1.000
_cell.length_c   1.000
_cell.angle_alpha   90.00
_cell.angle_beta   90.00
_cell.angle_gamma   90.00
#
_symmetry.space_group_name_H-M   'P 1'
#
loop_
_entity.id
_entity.type
_entity.pdbx_description
1 polymer ?
#
loop_
_entity_poly.entity_id
_entity_poly.type
_entity_poly.pdbx_seq_one_letter_code
_entity_poly.pdbx_strand_id
1 'polypeptide(L)'
;MKKIITLAAAFAALLWAGSSSALSAQGSGKNLIVYFSLYGNQKSVLTDADSGASRTLYEGKVRGNTEIIARMIQESVGGDLVLLETENKFSDGYNAVIEEGKHSKSTKFKATKNKIDLSQYDAVFIGFPAW
;
A
#
# COMPACT_ATOMS: atom_id res chain seq x y z
N MET A 1 17.59 44.30 -46.01
CA MET A 1 18.91 43.69 -45.74
C MET A 1 18.92 43.36 -44.25
N LYS A 2 18.76 42.13 -43.75
CA LYS A 2 19.45 40.87 -44.04
C LYS A 2 18.43 39.73 -44.23
N LYS A 3 18.68 38.90 -45.24
CA LYS A 3 18.05 37.59 -45.46
C LYS A 3 18.73 36.58 -44.50
N ILE A 4 18.09 35.44 -44.21
CA ILE A 4 18.66 34.07 -44.08
C ILE A 4 17.67 33.21 -43.26
N ILE A 5 16.76 32.49 -43.93
CA ILE A 5 16.80 31.08 -44.42
C ILE A 5 16.00 30.17 -43.49
N THR A 6 14.80 29.84 -43.97
CA THR A 6 14.01 28.66 -43.65
C THR A 6 14.82 27.40 -43.94
N LEU A 7 14.90 26.46 -42.98
CA LEU A 7 15.22 25.07 -43.31
C LEU A 7 14.19 24.16 -42.67
N ALA A 8 13.22 23.77 -43.50
CA ALA A 8 12.40 22.61 -43.28
C ALA A 8 13.28 21.36 -43.37
N ALA A 9 13.23 20.50 -42.36
CA ALA A 9 13.62 19.10 -42.50
C ALA A 9 12.37 18.27 -42.24
N ALA A 10 11.61 18.04 -43.30
CA ALA A 10 10.72 16.89 -43.38
C ALA A 10 11.61 15.67 -43.63
N PHE A 11 11.57 14.68 -42.74
CA PHE A 11 11.95 13.33 -43.09
C PHE A 11 10.82 12.37 -42.74
N ALA A 12 10.56 11.50 -43.71
CA ALA A 12 9.33 10.75 -43.90
C ALA A 12 9.04 9.74 -42.79
N ALA A 13 7.73 9.62 -42.54
CA ALA A 13 6.98 8.41 -42.21
C ALA A 13 7.78 7.10 -42.19
N LEU A 14 7.84 6.48 -41.01
CA LEU A 14 7.73 5.04 -40.90
C LEU A 14 6.45 4.74 -40.12
N LEU A 15 5.43 4.32 -40.87
CA LEU A 15 4.19 3.74 -40.38
C LEU A 15 4.54 2.50 -39.54
N TRP A 16 4.59 2.66 -38.21
CA TRP A 16 4.30 1.53 -37.34
C TRP A 16 2.81 1.53 -37.11
N ALA A 17 2.09 0.90 -38.04
CA ALA A 17 0.78 0.31 -37.78
C ALA A 17 0.98 -0.88 -36.83
N GLY A 18 1.46 -0.60 -35.61
CA GLY A 18 1.29 -1.48 -34.48
C GLY A 18 -0.11 -1.19 -33.98
N SER A 19 -1.01 -2.15 -34.20
CA SER A 19 -2.38 -2.13 -33.69
C SER A 19 -2.41 -1.47 -32.32
N SER A 20 -3.04 -0.29 -32.23
CA SER A 20 -3.63 0.14 -30.97
C SER A 20 -4.71 -0.90 -30.69
N SER A 21 -4.32 -2.01 -30.08
CA SER A 21 -5.23 -2.77 -29.25
C SER A 21 -5.79 -1.72 -28.32
N ALA A 22 -7.02 -1.27 -28.60
CA ALA A 22 -7.81 -0.56 -27.64
C ALA A 22 -7.67 -1.41 -26.38
N LEU A 23 -6.87 -0.93 -25.42
CA LEU A 23 -6.77 -1.53 -24.12
C LEU A 23 -8.22 -1.55 -23.70
N SER A 24 -8.80 -2.76 -23.70
CA SER A 24 -10.16 -2.98 -23.28
C SER A 24 -10.28 -2.20 -22.00
N ALA A 25 -11.32 -1.39 -21.89
CA ALA A 25 -11.76 -0.88 -20.60
C ALA A 25 -12.06 -2.13 -19.75
N GLN A 26 -11.01 -2.68 -19.14
CA GLN A 26 -11.06 -3.55 -18.01
C GLN A 26 -11.91 -2.74 -17.04
N GLY A 27 -13.08 -3.27 -16.67
CA GLY A 27 -14.06 -2.56 -15.86
C GLY A 27 -13.35 -1.82 -14.74
N SER A 28 -13.83 -0.62 -14.39
CA SER A 28 -13.26 0.22 -13.33
C SER A 28 -13.34 -0.51 -11.99
N GLY A 29 -12.48 -1.49 -11.85
CA GLY A 29 -12.58 -2.51 -10.86
C GLY A 29 -12.09 -1.94 -9.57
N LYS A 30 -12.86 -2.15 -8.50
CA LYS A 30 -12.52 -1.54 -7.23
C LYS A 30 -11.35 -2.33 -6.63
N ASN A 31 -10.25 -1.66 -6.37
CA ASN A 31 -9.12 -2.26 -5.67
C ASN A 31 -9.35 -2.20 -4.16
N LEU A 32 -8.94 -3.25 -3.45
CA LEU A 32 -8.84 -3.27 -1.99
C LEU A 32 -7.37 -3.41 -1.59
N ILE A 33 -6.90 -2.49 -0.76
CA ILE A 33 -5.57 -2.52 -0.15
C ILE A 33 -5.76 -2.79 1.33
N VAL A 34 -5.44 -4.00 1.75
CA VAL A 34 -5.51 -4.45 3.13
C VAL A 34 -4.09 -4.50 3.68
N TYR A 35 -3.87 -3.94 4.87
CA TYR A 35 -2.56 -4.04 5.50
C TYR A 35 -2.64 -4.27 7.00
N PHE A 36 -1.69 -5.03 7.54
CA PHE A 36 -1.43 -5.08 8.97
C PHE A 36 -0.21 -4.22 9.31
N SER A 37 -0.32 -3.48 10.40
CA SER A 37 0.82 -2.81 11.02
C SER A 37 0.75 -2.99 12.54
N LEU A 38 1.92 -3.03 13.19
CA LEU A 38 2.00 -2.96 14.65
C LEU A 38 1.34 -1.67 15.13
N TYR A 39 1.69 -0.56 14.48
CA TYR A 39 1.13 0.75 14.77
C TYR A 39 -0.38 0.74 14.47
N GLY A 40 -1.19 1.09 15.47
CA GLY A 40 -2.65 0.96 15.44
C GLY A 40 -3.17 -0.38 16.02
N ASN A 41 -2.30 -1.37 16.24
CA ASN A 41 -2.62 -2.65 16.87
C ASN A 41 -1.93 -2.86 18.23
N GLN A 42 -1.30 -1.84 18.79
CA GLN A 42 -0.70 -1.85 20.13
C GLN A 42 -1.69 -1.44 21.23
N LYS A 43 -1.38 -1.78 22.48
CA LYS A 43 -2.17 -1.42 23.68
C LYS A 43 -2.13 0.09 23.92
N SER A 44 -0.98 0.70 23.68
CA SER A 44 -0.77 2.14 23.80
C SER A 44 -0.51 2.78 22.44
N VAL A 45 -1.00 4.01 22.24
CA VAL A 45 -0.64 4.82 21.09
C VAL A 45 0.66 5.54 21.41
N LEU A 46 1.77 5.01 20.87
CA LEU A 46 3.08 5.65 21.00
C LEU A 46 3.26 6.67 19.88
N THR A 47 3.48 7.92 20.24
CA THR A 47 3.56 9.05 19.30
C THR A 47 4.96 9.31 18.75
N ASP A 48 5.95 8.56 19.22
CA ASP A 48 7.34 8.72 18.81
C ASP A 48 7.70 7.71 17.71
N ALA A 49 8.54 8.13 16.77
CA ALA A 49 9.10 7.23 15.77
C ALA A 49 10.07 6.25 16.42
N ASP A 50 9.95 4.97 16.05
CA ASP A 50 10.77 3.87 16.59
C ASP A 50 10.87 2.79 15.52
N SER A 51 12.06 2.70 14.94
CA SER A 51 12.34 1.71 13.89
C SER A 51 12.20 0.27 14.38
N GLY A 52 12.47 -0.01 15.65
CA GLY A 52 12.29 -1.34 16.25
C GLY A 52 10.82 -1.74 16.30
N ALA A 53 9.93 -0.80 16.58
CA ALA A 53 8.49 -1.03 16.53
C ALA A 53 7.87 -0.87 15.12
N SER A 54 8.71 -0.84 14.07
CA SER A 54 8.27 -0.70 12.67
C SER A 54 7.38 0.53 12.41
N ARG A 55 7.70 1.67 13.04
CA ARG A 55 7.03 2.96 12.83
C ARG A 55 8.02 4.09 12.56
N THR A 56 7.66 5.00 11.68
CA THR A 56 8.52 6.13 11.28
C THR A 56 7.70 7.39 11.02
N LEU A 57 8.36 8.54 10.93
CA LEU A 57 7.76 9.79 10.47
C LEU A 57 7.58 9.75 8.96
N TYR A 58 6.36 9.90 8.49
CA TYR A 58 6.02 10.04 7.08
C TYR A 58 4.99 11.15 6.93
N GLU A 59 5.32 12.18 6.14
CA GLU A 59 4.53 13.41 5.98
C GLU A 59 4.15 14.10 7.31
N GLY A 60 5.11 14.17 8.24
CA GLY A 60 4.90 14.82 9.54
C GLY A 60 4.01 14.05 10.51
N LYS A 61 3.63 12.80 10.19
CA LYS A 61 2.85 11.91 11.08
C LYS A 61 3.62 10.63 11.36
N VAL A 62 3.56 10.14 12.60
CA VAL A 62 4.03 8.78 12.89
C VAL A 62 3.07 7.79 12.27
N ARG A 63 3.63 6.88 11.46
CA ARG A 63 2.93 5.82 10.74
C ARG A 63 3.71 4.53 10.82
N GLY A 64 3.01 3.42 10.67
CA GLY A 64 3.65 2.11 10.51
C GLY A 64 4.33 1.97 9.15
N ASN A 65 5.44 1.25 9.06
CA ASN A 65 6.15 1.05 7.79
C ASN A 65 5.25 0.40 6.72
N THR A 66 4.45 -0.60 7.10
CA THR A 66 3.48 -1.22 6.19
C THR A 66 2.37 -0.25 5.77
N GLU A 67 1.93 0.65 6.65
CA GLU A 67 0.94 1.67 6.30
C GLU A 67 1.47 2.58 5.19
N ILE A 68 2.73 2.99 5.29
CA ILE A 68 3.36 3.87 4.31
C ILE A 68 3.35 3.21 2.92
N ILE A 69 3.77 1.94 2.84
CA ILE A 69 3.76 1.19 1.58
C ILE A 69 2.33 0.99 1.06
N ALA A 70 1.36 0.70 1.94
CA ALA A 70 -0.04 0.53 1.55
C ALA A 70 -0.64 1.84 0.99
N ARG A 71 -0.27 3.00 1.55
CA ARG A 71 -0.64 4.32 1.00
C ARG A 71 -0.01 4.57 -0.36
N MET A 72 1.27 4.27 -0.53
CA MET A 72 1.95 4.39 -1.83
C MET A 72 1.29 3.52 -2.91
N ILE A 73 0.85 2.30 -2.55
CA ILE A 73 0.09 1.43 -3.44
C ILE A 73 -1.26 2.08 -3.76
N GLN A 74 -2.01 2.54 -2.75
CA GLN A 74 -3.30 3.20 -2.95
C GLN A 74 -3.18 4.44 -3.86
N GLU A 75 -2.15 5.26 -3.68
CA GLU A 75 -1.87 6.42 -4.55
C GLU A 75 -1.60 6.00 -5.99
N SER A 76 -0.98 4.84 -6.20
CA SER A 76 -0.60 4.33 -7.53
C SER A 76 -1.76 3.66 -8.26
N VAL A 77 -2.61 2.89 -7.55
CA VAL A 77 -3.64 2.03 -8.17
C VAL A 77 -5.07 2.43 -7.81
N GLY A 78 -5.26 3.39 -6.91
CA GLY A 78 -6.56 3.74 -6.34
C GLY A 78 -7.16 2.63 -5.48
N GLY A 79 -8.37 2.84 -4.96
CA GLY A 79 -9.12 1.84 -4.19
C GLY A 79 -9.19 2.11 -2.68
N ASP A 80 -9.80 1.16 -1.98
CA ASP A 80 -10.07 1.26 -0.54
C ASP A 80 -8.85 0.80 0.25
N LEU A 81 -8.41 1.61 1.23
CA LEU A 81 -7.29 1.30 2.11
C LEU A 81 -7.81 0.93 3.50
N VAL A 82 -7.47 -0.27 3.97
CA VAL A 82 -7.99 -0.85 5.21
C VAL A 82 -6.86 -1.38 6.09
N LEU A 83 -6.73 -0.84 7.30
CA LEU A 83 -5.90 -1.40 8.37
C LEU A 83 -6.60 -2.63 8.96
N LEU A 84 -5.98 -3.81 8.91
CA LEU A 84 -6.41 -4.98 9.67
C LEU A 84 -6.18 -4.77 11.15
N GLU A 85 -7.28 -4.63 11.88
CA GLU A 85 -7.26 -4.61 13.33
C GLU A 85 -7.38 -6.02 13.91
N THR A 86 -6.51 -6.33 14.87
CA THR A 86 -6.58 -7.57 15.64
C THR A 86 -7.60 -7.48 16.77
N GLU A 87 -8.20 -8.62 17.12
CA GLU A 87 -9.07 -8.74 18.29
C GLU A 87 -8.33 -8.40 19.59
N ASN A 88 -7.12 -8.96 19.74
CA ASN A 88 -6.22 -8.71 20.85
C ASN A 88 -5.13 -7.73 20.42
N LYS A 89 -4.96 -6.63 21.16
CA LYS A 89 -3.88 -5.66 20.92
C LYS A 89 -2.54 -6.22 21.39
N PHE A 90 -1.51 -5.99 20.59
CA PHE A 90 -0.12 -6.35 20.86
C PHE A 90 0.46 -5.51 21.99
N SER A 91 1.50 -6.05 22.64
CA SER A 91 2.30 -5.24 23.56
C SER A 91 3.08 -4.14 22.84
N ASP A 92 3.49 -3.12 23.59
CA ASP A 92 4.01 -1.87 23.02
C ASP A 92 5.48 -1.96 22.57
N GLY A 93 6.23 -2.95 23.07
CA GLY A 93 7.64 -3.16 22.80
C GLY A 93 7.91 -4.30 21.82
N TYR A 94 8.85 -4.10 20.90
CA TYR A 94 9.23 -5.07 19.87
C TYR A 94 9.54 -6.46 20.43
N ASN A 95 10.39 -6.55 21.47
CA ASN A 95 10.78 -7.84 22.06
C ASN A 95 9.56 -8.60 22.61
N ALA A 96 8.65 -7.90 23.28
CA ALA A 96 7.42 -8.51 23.79
C ALA A 96 6.53 -9.02 22.66
N VAL A 97 6.44 -8.29 21.54
CA VAL A 97 5.71 -8.73 20.33
C VAL A 97 6.32 -9.99 19.72
N ILE A 98 7.65 -10.04 19.61
CA ILE A 98 8.36 -11.23 19.11
C ILE A 98 8.14 -12.42 20.05
N GLU A 99 8.18 -12.21 21.36
CA GLU A 99 7.89 -13.25 22.35
C GLU A 99 6.43 -13.72 22.27
N GLU A 100 5.47 -12.80 22.14
CA GLU A 100 4.05 -13.11 21.92
C GLU A 100 3.85 -13.94 20.64
N GLY A 101 4.57 -13.62 19.56
CA GLY A 101 4.56 -14.36 18.30
C GLY A 101 5.11 -15.79 18.44
N LYS A 102 6.25 -15.95 19.13
CA LYS A 102 6.88 -17.27 19.36
C LYS A 102 6.03 -18.22 20.21
N HIS A 103 5.31 -17.68 21.20
CA HIS A 103 4.49 -18.48 22.13
C HIS A 103 3.01 -18.58 21.72
N SER A 104 2.62 -17.86 20.67
CA SER A 104 1.27 -17.92 20.13
C SER A 104 1.08 -19.22 19.34
N LYS A 105 0.24 -20.12 19.86
CA LYS A 105 -0.51 -21.03 18.98
C LYS A 105 -1.32 -20.14 18.04
N SER A 106 -1.28 -20.42 16.73
CA SER A 106 -1.82 -19.64 15.59
C SER A 106 -3.26 -19.10 15.71
N THR A 107 -3.97 -19.36 16.80
CA THR A 107 -5.34 -18.96 17.10
C THR A 107 -5.50 -17.64 17.86
N LYS A 108 -4.43 -17.03 18.42
CA LYS A 108 -4.54 -15.82 19.25
C LYS A 108 -4.73 -14.51 18.47
N PHE A 109 -4.33 -14.48 17.20
CA PHE A 109 -4.34 -13.26 16.39
C PHE A 109 -5.32 -13.38 15.24
N LYS A 110 -6.61 -13.32 15.56
CA LYS A 110 -7.65 -13.19 14.55
C LYS A 110 -7.83 -11.72 14.20
N ALA A 111 -7.79 -11.40 12.91
CA ALA A 111 -8.29 -10.13 12.39
C ALA A 111 -9.82 -10.23 12.38
N THR A 112 -10.52 -9.39 13.15
CA THR A 112 -11.97 -9.59 13.36
C THR A 112 -12.82 -8.34 13.24
N LYS A 113 -12.25 -7.13 13.34
CA LYS A 113 -13.09 -5.92 13.31
C LYS A 113 -13.59 -5.56 11.91
N ASN A 114 -12.86 -5.93 10.87
CA ASN A 114 -13.19 -5.52 9.51
C ASN A 114 -14.05 -6.60 8.85
N LYS A 115 -15.37 -6.39 8.81
CA LYS A 115 -16.24 -7.14 7.89
C LYS A 115 -16.12 -6.50 6.51
N ILE A 116 -15.32 -7.12 5.64
CA ILE A 116 -15.11 -6.66 4.28
C ILE A 116 -15.88 -7.59 3.34
N ASP A 117 -16.85 -7.06 2.62
CA ASP A 117 -17.48 -7.79 1.51
C ASP A 117 -16.51 -7.80 0.33
N LEU A 118 -15.87 -8.94 0.08
CA LEU A 118 -14.87 -9.10 -0.97
C LEU A 118 -15.48 -9.14 -2.39
N SER A 119 -16.79 -9.36 -2.51
CA SER A 119 -17.46 -9.49 -3.82
C SER A 119 -17.48 -8.19 -4.63
N GLN A 120 -17.24 -7.05 -3.97
CA GLN A 120 -17.20 -5.72 -4.61
C GLN A 120 -15.84 -5.37 -5.24
N TYR A 121 -14.81 -6.21 -5.06
CA TYR A 121 -13.44 -5.89 -5.46
C TYR A 121 -12.89 -6.88 -6.49
N ASP A 122 -12.12 -6.36 -7.44
CA ASP A 122 -11.51 -7.16 -8.51
C ASP A 122 -10.09 -7.60 -8.17
N ALA A 123 -9.41 -6.81 -7.33
CA ALA A 123 -8.07 -7.11 -6.84
C ALA A 123 -7.93 -6.78 -5.36
N VAL A 124 -7.16 -7.61 -4.65
CA VAL A 124 -6.84 -7.43 -3.23
C VAL A 124 -5.33 -7.44 -3.05
N PHE A 125 -4.79 -6.33 -2.54
CA PHE A 125 -3.40 -6.20 -2.09
C PHE A 125 -3.36 -6.48 -0.58
N ILE A 126 -2.41 -7.32 -0.13
CA ILE A 126 -2.26 -7.67 1.29
C ILE A 126 -0.83 -7.36 1.72
N GLY A 127 -0.68 -6.40 2.64
CA GLY A 127 0.61 -6.01 3.21
C GLY A 127 0.74 -6.39 4.68
N PHE A 128 1.91 -6.89 5.09
CA PHE A 128 2.23 -7.18 6.49
C PHE A 128 3.75 -7.15 6.68
N PRO A 129 4.24 -6.91 7.91
CA PRO A 129 5.67 -6.96 8.18
C PRO A 129 6.18 -8.40 8.17
N ALA A 130 7.44 -8.58 7.75
CA ALA A 130 8.13 -9.87 7.84
C ALA A 130 8.68 -10.06 9.27
N TRP A 131 7.86 -10.60 10.18
CA TRP A 131 8.21 -10.91 11.56
C TRP A 131 8.37 -12.40 11.81
#